data_AF-A0A960JM13-F1
#
_entry.id   AF-A0A960JM13-F1
#
_cell.length_a   1.000
_cell.length_b   1.000
_cell.length_c   1.000
_cell.angle_alpha   90.00
_cell.angle_beta   90.00
_cell.angle_gamma   90.00
#
_symmetry.space_group_name_H-M   'P 1'
#
loop_
_entity.id
_entity.type
_entity.pdbx_description
1 polymer ?
#
loop_
_entity_poly.entity_id
_entity_poly.type
_entity_poly.pdbx_seq_one_letter_code
_entity_poly.pdbx_strand_id
1 'polypeptide(L)' 'VLGPRLIADSGEWGTYAWSKFVCGTPGMRIAGGSDETLRNIVGERVLGLPKEPGIDTTSAFKELRKN' A
#
# COMPACT_ATOMS: atom_id res chain seq x y z
N VAL A 1 25.70 2.69 -3.95
CA VAL A 1 25.39 3.16 -2.57
C VAL A 1 25.60 2.07 -1.51
N LEU A 2 25.02 0.86 -1.59
CA LEU A 2 25.30 -0.23 -0.61
C LEU A 2 26.17 -1.38 -1.14
N GLY A 3 25.95 -1.86 -2.38
CA GLY A 3 26.77 -2.92 -2.98
C GLY A 3 26.68 -4.25 -2.21
N PRO A 4 27.78 -5.02 -2.08
CA PRO A 4 27.82 -6.28 -1.31
C PRO A 4 27.37 -6.14 0.16
N ARG A 5 27.47 -4.94 0.74
CA ARG A 5 27.04 -4.61 2.11
C ARG A 5 25.51 -4.66 2.30
N LEU A 6 24.75 -4.84 1.21
CA LEU A 6 23.31 -5.13 1.32
C LEU A 6 23.06 -6.56 1.83
N ILE A 7 23.96 -7.50 1.55
CA ILE A 7 23.75 -8.94 1.80
C ILE A 7 24.42 -9.38 3.10
N ALA A 8 25.65 -8.93 3.33
CA ALA A 8 26.44 -9.30 4.49
C ALA A 8 26.37 -8.21 5.57
N ASP A 9 26.09 -8.62 6.82
CA ASP A 9 26.27 -7.76 7.98
C ASP A 9 27.78 -7.68 8.29
N SER A 10 28.36 -6.51 8.05
CA SER A 10 29.78 -6.23 8.32
C SER A 10 30.01 -5.64 9.72
N GLY A 11 28.95 -5.40 10.51
CA GLY A 11 29.04 -4.68 11.78
C GLY A 11 29.36 -3.18 11.64
N GLU A 12 29.44 -2.65 10.42
CA GLU A 12 29.61 -1.21 10.19
C GLU A 12 28.35 -0.46 10.64
N TRP A 13 28.58 0.69 11.28
CA TRP A 13 27.47 1.54 11.70
C TRP A 13 26.66 2.03 10.49
N GLY A 14 25.33 1.96 10.59
CA GLY A 14 24.42 2.45 9.55
C GLY A 14 24.21 1.51 8.34
N THR A 15 24.87 0.35 8.31
CA THR A 15 24.65 -0.68 7.27
C THR A 15 23.73 -1.81 7.72
N TYR A 16 23.44 -1.90 9.03
CA TYR A 16 22.55 -2.91 9.58
C TYR A 16 21.09 -2.71 9.11
N ALA A 17 20.36 -3.81 8.95
CA ALA A 17 18.93 -3.87 8.58
C ALA A 17 18.50 -3.45 7.16
N TRP A 18 19.42 -3.02 6.28
CA TRP A 18 19.06 -2.69 4.90
C TRP A 18 18.51 -3.88 4.10
N SER A 19 19.02 -5.09 4.34
CA SER A 19 18.49 -6.32 3.73
C SER A 19 17.01 -6.53 4.06
N LYS A 20 16.68 -6.43 5.35
CA LYS A 20 15.31 -6.56 5.84
C LYS A 20 14.40 -5.48 5.27
N PHE A 21 14.89 -4.23 5.20
CA PHE A 21 14.14 -3.13 4.61
C PHE A 21 13.82 -3.43 3.14
N VAL A 22 14.84 -3.65 2.30
CA VAL A 22 14.65 -3.87 0.85
C VAL A 22 13.77 -5.08 0.55
N CYS A 23 13.94 -6.19 1.27
CA CYS A 23 13.10 -7.36 1.11
C CYS A 23 11.66 -7.15 1.62
N GLY A 24 11.46 -6.26 2.60
CA GLY A 24 10.15 -5.94 3.16
C GLY A 24 9.37 -4.87 2.37
N THR A 25 10.06 -3.96 1.68
CA THR A 25 9.43 -2.83 0.96
C THR A 25 8.34 -3.25 -0.03
N PRO A 26 8.48 -4.32 -0.83
CA PRO A 26 7.41 -4.75 -1.73
C PRO A 26 6.11 -5.07 -1.01
N GLY A 27 6.18 -5.66 0.18
CA GLY A 27 5.01 -5.98 0.99
C GLY A 27 4.30 -4.74 1.55
N MET A 28 5.02 -3.63 1.73
CA MET A 28 4.39 -2.38 2.20
C MET A 28 3.41 -1.80 1.19
N ARG A 29 3.57 -2.06 -0.11
CA ARG A 29 2.69 -1.56 -1.18
C ARG A 29 1.33 -2.27 -1.27
N ILE A 30 1.12 -3.28 -0.43
CA ILE A 30 -0.16 -3.95 -0.24
C ILE A 30 -0.66 -3.84 1.21
N ALA A 31 0.21 -3.43 2.13
CA ALA A 31 -0.12 -3.29 3.54
C ALA A 31 -1.03 -2.06 3.72
N GLY A 32 -2.34 -2.30 3.86
CA GLY A 32 -3.36 -1.25 3.98
C GLY A 32 -4.13 -0.96 2.68
N GLY A 33 -3.83 -1.68 1.60
CA GLY A 33 -4.44 -1.50 0.28
C GLY A 33 -3.37 -1.55 -0.82
N SER A 34 -3.74 -2.02 -2.00
CA SER A 34 -2.84 -1.94 -3.15
C SER A 34 -2.63 -0.48 -3.57
N ASP A 35 -1.52 -0.21 -4.27
CA ASP A 35 -1.28 1.10 -4.88
C ASP A 35 -2.47 1.59 -5.73
N GLU A 36 -3.17 0.67 -6.40
CA GLU A 36 -4.37 0.97 -7.19
C GLU A 36 -5.56 1.37 -6.30
N THR A 37 -5.87 0.59 -5.26
CA THR A 37 -6.95 0.92 -4.32
C THR A 37 -6.70 2.27 -3.64
N LEU A 38 -5.48 2.54 -3.20
CA LEU A 38 -5.14 3.80 -2.55
C LEU A 38 -5.23 4.99 -3.50
N ARG A 39 -4.81 4.83 -4.77
CA ARG A 39 -4.98 5.86 -5.80
C ARG A 39 -6.44 6.15 -6.09
N ASN A 40 -7.29 5.12 -6.14
CA ASN A 40 -8.73 5.28 -6.33
C ASN A 40 -9.36 6.02 -5.14
N ILE A 41 -8.98 5.68 -3.90
CA ILE A 41 -9.43 6.40 -2.69
C ILE A 41 -9.09 7.89 -2.75
N VAL A 42 -7.85 8.24 -3.15
CA VAL A 42 -7.45 9.65 -3.30
C VAL A 42 -8.23 10.32 -4.45
N GLY A 43 -8.38 9.64 -5.59
CA GLY A 43 -9.15 10.12 -6.73
C GLY A 43 -10.60 10.45 -6.34
N GLU A 44 -11.30 9.53 -5.70
CA GLU A 44 -12.71 9.68 -5.32
C GLU A 44 -12.89 10.66 -4.16
N ARG A 45 -12.13 10.50 -3.06
CA ARG A 45 -12.41 11.21 -1.80
C ARG A 45 -11.73 12.57 -1.68
N VAL A 46 -10.59 12.75 -2.32
CA VAL A 46 -9.82 14.00 -2.25
C VAL A 46 -10.03 14.82 -3.52
N LEU A 47 -9.96 14.18 -4.69
CA LEU A 47 -10.03 14.86 -5.97
C LEU A 47 -11.45 14.91 -6.57
N GLY A 48 -12.42 14.18 -6.01
CA GLY A 48 -13.81 14.16 -6.49
C GLY A 48 -14.00 13.50 -7.86
N LEU A 49 -13.06 12.65 -8.28
CA LEU A 49 -13.17 11.90 -9.53
C LEU A 49 -14.33 10.88 -9.45
N PRO A 50 -14.93 10.52 -10.61
CA PRO A 50 -15.96 9.49 -10.65
C PRO A 50 -15.49 8.18 -10.02
N LYS A 51 -16.32 7.63 -9.14
CA LYS A 51 -16.08 6.36 -8.46
C LYS A 51 -16.19 5.18 -9.44
N GLU A 52 -15.37 4.16 -9.23
CA GLU A 52 -15.48 2.90 -9.97
C GLU A 52 -16.84 2.20 -9.72
N PRO A 53 -17.39 1.48 -10.71
CA PRO A 53 -18.68 0.80 -10.56
C PRO A 53 -18.70 -0.12 -9.34
N GLY A 54 -19.67 0.08 -8.46
CA GLY A 54 -19.76 -0.69 -7.24
C GLY A 54 -20.88 -0.21 -6.33
N ILE A 55 -20.80 -0.61 -5.07
CA ILE A 55 -21.76 -0.21 -4.04
C ILE A 55 -21.57 1.28 -3.76
N ASP A 56 -22.66 2.04 -3.68
CA ASP A 56 -22.57 3.45 -3.31
C ASP A 56 -22.10 3.61 -1.85
N THR A 57 -21.61 4.80 -1.48
CA THR A 57 -21.05 5.06 -0.15
C THR A 57 -22.07 5.64 0.84
N THR A 58 -23.32 5.79 0.42
CA THR A 58 -24.36 6.54 1.15
C THR A 58 -25.47 5.65 1.71
N SER A 59 -25.78 4.56 1.01
CA SER A 59 -26.80 3.59 1.40
C SER A 59 -26.34 2.82 2.62
N ALA A 60 -27.25 2.64 3.57
CA ALA A 60 -26.96 1.81 4.73
C ALA A 60 -26.81 0.34 4.29
N PHE A 61 -25.98 -0.44 4.98
CA PHE A 61 -25.75 -1.87 4.65
C PHE A 61 -27.06 -2.68 4.53
N LYS A 62 -28.08 -2.35 5.33
CA LYS A 62 -29.40 -3.01 5.31
C LYS A 62 -30.21 -2.77 4.02
N GLU A 63 -29.93 -1.67 3.31
CA GLU A 63 -30.64 -1.21 2.11
C GLU A 63 -30.04 -1.79 0.83
N LEU A 64 -28.87 -2.44 0.94
CA LEU A 64 -28.22 -3.10 -0.17
C LEU A 64 -29.05 -4.30 -0.65
N ARG A 65 -29.07 -4.50 -1.98
CA ARG A 65 -29.74 -5.64 -2.62
C ARG A 65 -29.21 -6.95 -2.03
N LYS A 66 -30.11 -7.75 -1.46
CA LYS A 66 -29.80 -9.10 -0.98
C LYS A 66 -29.89 -10.09 -2.16
N ASN A 67 -28.99 -11.06 -2.17
CA ASN A 67 -29.01 -12.19 -3.10
C ASN A 67 -30.16 -13.15 -2.79
#